data_AF-A1ZZQ4-F1
#
_entry.id   AF-A1ZZQ4-F1
#
_cell.length_a   1.000
_cell.length_b   1.000
_cell.length_c   1.000
_cell.angle_alpha   90.00
_cell.angle_beta   90.00
_cell.angle_gamma   90.00
#
_symmetry.space_group_name_H-M   'P 1'
#
loop_
_entity.id
_entity.type
_entity.pdbx_description
1 polymer ?
#
loop_
_entity_poly.entity_id
_entity_poly.type
_entity_poly.pdbx_seq_one_letter_code
_entity_poly.pdbx_strand_id
1 'polypeptide(L)'
;MENLRVNHIRQINRFVEHAYLNDNDKKWQFFFRSYFNQLYTEIQGIYQDWFPLAKHYNDYEITEYIFQGKLERKELKTWIKYELCALINIIHQLKAQMDENYTTLPAKEQNQSQEQLQELLYEFTLFFEFAYNVVVERANKFFGQGKKSVLDAREVHTTHELHLREKSSKRESIGELNPRSAQVILLRESMKKWVKDVFGINYITDLQGNVVKLEPELLFDLIDSDKQNNEFPVDKKFIKRIYHWTTPDLQARILAYTWEIEWAKKILKPLYNPRNIRIKLDFYDNIQQLLRKTLQRDDILLHRIHRPEAIIVG
;
A
#
# COMPACT_ATOMS: atom_id res chain seq x y z
N MET A 1 -17.06 -3.88 -32.16
CA MET A 1 -15.94 -3.00 -32.57
C MET A 1 -15.04 -2.84 -31.36
N GLU A 2 -13.79 -3.27 -31.48
CA GLU A 2 -12.80 -3.13 -30.41
C GLU A 2 -12.44 -1.64 -30.27
N ASN A 3 -12.49 -1.10 -29.05
CA ASN A 3 -12.23 0.31 -28.79
C ASN A 3 -10.77 0.62 -29.21
N LEU A 4 -10.57 1.62 -30.09
CA LEU A 4 -9.25 2.06 -30.58
C LEU A 4 -8.24 2.26 -29.44
N ARG A 5 -8.69 2.79 -28.29
CA ARG A 5 -7.86 2.98 -27.09
C ARG A 5 -7.36 1.67 -26.50
N VAL A 6 -8.21 0.65 -26.43
CA VAL A 6 -7.84 -0.69 -25.92
C VAL A 6 -6.73 -1.30 -26.78
N ASN A 7 -6.81 -1.11 -28.10
CA ASN A 7 -5.79 -1.60 -29.01
C ASN A 7 -4.47 -0.84 -28.88
N HIS A 8 -4.51 0.48 -28.64
CA HIS A 8 -3.30 1.24 -28.32
C HIS A 8 -2.65 0.78 -27.02
N ILE A 9 -3.44 0.60 -25.94
CA ILE A 9 -2.91 0.10 -24.66
C ILE A 9 -2.27 -1.28 -24.85
N ARG A 10 -2.91 -2.21 -25.55
CA ARG A 10 -2.35 -3.55 -25.80
C ARG A 10 -1.03 -3.51 -26.57
N GLN A 11 -0.90 -2.63 -27.56
CA GLN A 11 0.36 -2.45 -28.29
C GLN A 11 1.47 -1.93 -27.38
N ILE A 12 1.17 -0.92 -26.54
CA ILE A 12 2.13 -0.36 -25.60
C ILE A 12 2.48 -1.37 -24.50
N ASN A 13 1.51 -2.13 -24.01
CA ASN A 13 1.70 -3.18 -23.00
C ASN A 13 2.67 -4.27 -23.48
N ARG A 14 2.59 -4.70 -24.75
CA ARG A 14 3.58 -5.63 -25.33
C ARG A 14 4.99 -5.07 -25.32
N PHE A 15 5.15 -3.76 -25.56
CA PHE A 15 6.44 -3.09 -25.44
C PHE A 15 6.93 -3.11 -23.98
N VAL A 16 6.06 -2.74 -23.03
CA VAL A 16 6.35 -2.72 -21.59
C VAL A 16 6.78 -4.11 -21.10
N GLU A 17 6.01 -5.14 -21.41
CA GLU A 17 6.33 -6.54 -21.07
C GLU A 17 7.69 -6.95 -21.63
N HIS A 18 7.95 -6.65 -22.91
CA HIS A 18 9.25 -6.95 -23.50
C HIS A 18 10.38 -6.15 -22.84
N ALA A 19 10.19 -4.87 -22.54
CA ALA A 19 11.23 -4.03 -21.93
C ALA A 19 11.55 -4.49 -20.50
N TYR A 20 10.51 -4.85 -19.74
CA TYR A 20 10.61 -5.35 -18.37
C TYR A 20 11.33 -6.72 -18.32
N LEU A 21 10.86 -7.70 -19.09
CA LEU A 21 11.40 -9.07 -19.08
C LEU A 21 12.85 -9.18 -19.57
N ASN A 22 13.33 -8.22 -20.34
CA ASN A 22 14.69 -8.21 -20.90
C ASN A 22 15.62 -7.20 -20.21
N ASP A 23 15.18 -6.59 -19.11
CA ASP A 23 15.96 -5.62 -18.31
C ASP A 23 16.67 -4.54 -19.16
N ASN A 24 15.92 -3.96 -20.10
CA ASN A 24 16.52 -3.09 -21.12
C ASN A 24 16.37 -1.61 -20.74
N ASP A 25 17.31 -1.09 -19.96
CA ASP A 25 17.32 0.31 -19.49
C ASP A 25 17.18 1.33 -20.63
N LYS A 26 17.80 1.09 -21.79
CA LYS A 26 17.71 1.97 -22.96
C LYS A 26 16.29 2.02 -23.52
N LYS A 27 15.60 0.88 -23.56
CA LYS A 27 14.18 0.82 -23.96
C LYS A 27 13.29 1.56 -22.96
N TRP A 28 13.59 1.47 -21.67
CA TRP A 28 12.85 2.20 -20.64
C TRP A 28 13.04 3.71 -20.72
N GLN A 29 14.27 4.18 -20.90
CA GLN A 29 14.55 5.60 -21.12
C GLN A 29 13.81 6.13 -22.37
N PHE A 30 13.85 5.37 -23.47
CA PHE A 30 13.12 5.71 -24.68
C PHE A 30 11.61 5.75 -24.46
N PHE A 31 11.07 4.78 -23.73
CA PHE A 31 9.66 4.71 -23.37
C PHE A 31 9.20 5.91 -22.55
N PHE A 32 9.91 6.25 -21.48
CA PHE A 32 9.56 7.39 -20.63
C PHE A 32 9.58 8.71 -21.38
N ARG A 33 10.49 8.85 -22.36
CA ARG A 33 10.57 10.03 -23.24
C ARG A 33 9.46 10.08 -24.29
N SER A 34 9.07 8.93 -24.86
CA SER A 34 8.33 8.91 -26.14
C SER A 34 6.91 8.37 -26.04
N TYR A 35 6.63 7.45 -25.11
CA TYR A 35 5.36 6.73 -25.04
C TYR A 35 4.61 6.91 -23.73
N PHE A 36 5.29 7.28 -22.63
CA PHE A 36 4.65 7.38 -21.32
C PHE A 36 3.43 8.31 -21.31
N ASN A 37 3.54 9.51 -21.87
CA ASN A 37 2.42 10.47 -21.91
C ASN A 37 1.23 9.94 -22.72
N GLN A 38 1.52 9.24 -23.83
CA GLN A 38 0.49 8.60 -24.63
C GLN A 38 -0.20 7.49 -23.82
N LEU A 39 0.56 6.59 -23.21
CA LEU A 39 0.01 5.52 -22.36
C LEU A 39 -0.84 6.09 -21.24
N TYR A 40 -0.33 7.08 -20.51
CA TYR A 40 -1.05 7.72 -19.40
C TYR A 40 -2.38 8.32 -19.86
N THR A 41 -2.38 9.03 -20.99
CA THR A 41 -3.59 9.60 -21.59
C THR A 41 -4.59 8.51 -21.99
N GLU A 42 -4.12 7.38 -22.53
CA GLU A 42 -5.00 6.26 -22.89
C GLU A 42 -5.59 5.57 -21.67
N ILE A 43 -4.81 5.38 -20.59
CA ILE A 43 -5.32 4.83 -19.32
C ILE A 43 -6.43 5.72 -18.75
N GLN A 44 -6.21 7.04 -18.73
CA GLN A 44 -7.21 8.01 -18.29
C GLN A 44 -8.47 7.97 -19.16
N GLY A 45 -8.30 7.91 -20.50
CA GLY A 45 -9.41 7.81 -21.44
C GLY A 45 -10.22 6.54 -21.23
N ILE A 46 -9.57 5.39 -21.03
CA ILE A 46 -10.27 4.14 -20.73
C ILE A 46 -11.03 4.21 -19.41
N TYR A 47 -10.43 4.80 -18.38
CA TYR A 47 -11.11 4.98 -17.10
C TYR A 47 -12.39 5.81 -17.25
N GLN A 48 -12.35 6.89 -18.03
CA GLN A 48 -13.51 7.71 -18.34
C GLN A 48 -14.56 6.95 -19.17
N ASP A 49 -14.13 6.19 -20.19
CA ASP A 49 -15.03 5.37 -21.02
C ASP A 49 -15.75 4.30 -20.18
N TRP A 50 -15.05 3.66 -19.25
CA TRP A 50 -15.57 2.58 -18.42
C TRP A 50 -16.45 3.09 -17.27
N PHE A 51 -16.15 4.28 -16.76
CA PHE A 51 -16.81 4.89 -15.60
C PHE A 51 -17.16 6.36 -15.87
N PRO A 52 -18.08 6.65 -16.81
CA PRO A 52 -18.37 8.03 -17.24
C PRO A 52 -19.02 8.90 -16.16
N LEU A 53 -19.59 8.28 -15.11
CA LEU A 53 -20.16 8.97 -13.95
C LEU A 53 -19.18 9.10 -12.79
N ALA A 54 -17.91 8.73 -12.98
CA ALA A 54 -16.90 8.88 -11.94
C ALA A 54 -16.65 10.36 -11.65
N LYS A 55 -16.86 10.74 -10.39
CA LYS A 55 -16.51 12.07 -9.88
C LYS A 55 -15.06 12.08 -9.42
N HIS A 56 -14.54 13.26 -9.07
CA HIS A 56 -13.32 13.33 -8.27
C HIS A 56 -13.55 12.70 -6.90
N TYR A 57 -12.93 11.56 -6.67
CA TYR A 57 -12.95 10.87 -5.39
C TYR A 57 -11.85 11.42 -4.50
N ASN A 58 -12.14 11.62 -3.22
CA ASN A 58 -11.10 11.98 -2.27
C ASN A 58 -10.27 10.73 -1.90
N ASP A 59 -9.09 10.97 -1.33
CA ASP A 59 -8.15 9.91 -0.99
C ASP A 59 -8.73 8.87 -0.02
N TYR A 60 -9.60 9.31 0.88
CA TYR A 60 -10.25 8.46 1.88
C TYR A 60 -11.29 7.52 1.27
N GLU A 61 -12.07 7.99 0.30
CA GLU A 61 -13.03 7.16 -0.43
C GLU A 61 -12.31 6.07 -1.21
N ILE A 62 -11.24 6.40 -1.93
CA ILE A 62 -10.43 5.41 -2.67
C ILE A 62 -9.86 4.36 -1.70
N THR A 63 -9.30 4.82 -0.57
CA THR A 63 -8.72 3.97 0.48
C THR A 63 -9.73 2.98 1.06
N GLU A 64 -11.00 3.38 1.18
CA GLU A 64 -12.07 2.52 1.68
C GLU A 64 -12.25 1.27 0.80
N TYR A 65 -12.21 1.43 -0.51
CA TYR A 65 -12.48 0.37 -1.47
C TYR A 65 -11.25 -0.50 -1.79
N ILE A 66 -10.07 0.10 -1.99
CA ILE A 66 -8.89 -0.69 -2.43
C ILE A 66 -8.37 -1.62 -1.33
N PHE A 67 -8.55 -1.28 -0.05
CA PHE A 67 -8.12 -2.11 1.07
C PHE A 67 -9.26 -2.90 1.72
N GLN A 68 -10.34 -3.15 0.98
CA GLN A 68 -11.43 -4.00 1.45
C GLN A 68 -10.93 -5.45 1.59
N GLY A 69 -11.06 -6.03 2.79
CA GLY A 69 -10.50 -7.36 3.11
C GLY A 69 -11.21 -8.54 2.42
N LYS A 70 -12.48 -8.36 2.01
CA LYS A 70 -13.23 -9.35 1.25
C LYS A 70 -14.05 -8.64 0.19
N LEU A 71 -13.89 -9.06 -1.06
CA LEU A 71 -14.60 -8.47 -2.19
C LEU A 71 -15.64 -9.45 -2.72
N GLU A 72 -16.91 -9.05 -2.72
CA GLU A 72 -17.95 -9.85 -3.34
C GLU A 72 -17.97 -9.65 -4.86
N ARG A 73 -18.45 -10.64 -5.60
CA ARG A 73 -18.51 -10.59 -7.07
C ARG A 73 -19.25 -9.36 -7.60
N LYS A 74 -20.35 -8.98 -6.93
CA LYS A 74 -21.15 -7.80 -7.30
C LYS A 74 -20.38 -6.47 -7.14
N GLU A 75 -19.30 -6.49 -6.37
CA GLU A 75 -18.49 -5.32 -6.05
C GLU A 75 -17.24 -5.20 -6.95
N LEU A 76 -16.91 -6.23 -7.75
CA LEU A 76 -15.71 -6.26 -8.60
C LEU A 76 -15.59 -5.05 -9.52
N LYS A 77 -16.67 -4.66 -10.19
CA LYS A 77 -16.66 -3.48 -11.08
C LYS A 77 -16.38 -2.19 -10.29
N THR A 78 -16.95 -2.07 -9.10
CA THR A 78 -16.72 -0.93 -8.20
C THR A 78 -15.28 -0.93 -7.70
N TRP A 79 -14.74 -2.09 -7.32
CA TRP A 79 -13.35 -2.21 -6.92
C TRP A 79 -12.39 -1.83 -8.04
N ILE A 80 -12.57 -2.36 -9.26
CA ILE A 80 -11.75 -1.99 -10.43
C ILE A 80 -11.76 -0.48 -10.70
N LYS A 81 -12.91 0.18 -10.50
CA LYS A 81 -13.02 1.64 -10.60
C LYS A 81 -12.06 2.34 -9.63
N TYR A 82 -12.04 1.94 -8.36
CA TYR A 82 -11.17 2.57 -7.36
C TYR A 82 -9.70 2.16 -7.52
N GLU A 83 -9.41 0.92 -7.94
CA GLU A 83 -8.05 0.47 -8.27
C GLU A 83 -7.46 1.27 -9.42
N LEU A 84 -8.19 1.45 -10.53
CA LEU A 84 -7.72 2.27 -11.65
C LEU A 84 -7.55 3.73 -11.24
N CYS A 85 -8.44 4.26 -10.39
CA CYS A 85 -8.31 5.62 -9.88
C CYS A 85 -7.03 5.77 -9.03
N ALA A 86 -6.75 4.82 -8.13
CA ALA A 86 -5.52 4.79 -7.34
C ALA A 86 -4.27 4.67 -8.23
N LEU A 87 -4.28 3.73 -9.17
CA LEU A 87 -3.21 3.50 -10.14
C LEU A 87 -2.86 4.78 -10.91
N ILE A 88 -3.84 5.44 -11.53
CA ILE A 88 -3.63 6.67 -12.33
C ILE A 88 -2.97 7.76 -11.47
N ASN A 89 -3.42 7.91 -10.22
CA ASN A 89 -2.86 8.89 -9.29
C ASN A 89 -1.42 8.55 -8.90
N ILE A 90 -1.11 7.29 -8.61
CA ILE A 90 0.25 6.85 -8.26
C ILE A 90 1.20 6.97 -9.46
N ILE A 91 0.76 6.61 -10.68
CA ILE A 91 1.56 6.80 -11.91
C ILE A 91 1.97 8.26 -12.03
N HIS A 92 1.01 9.17 -11.87
CA HIS A 92 1.28 10.61 -11.98
C HIS A 92 2.25 11.08 -10.89
N GLN A 93 2.03 10.66 -9.64
CA GLN A 93 2.88 11.01 -8.51
C GLN A 93 4.32 10.52 -8.70
N LEU A 94 4.50 9.23 -9.02
CA LEU A 94 5.84 8.65 -9.22
C LEU A 94 6.54 9.27 -10.42
N LYS A 95 5.82 9.60 -11.51
CA LYS A 95 6.41 10.31 -12.65
C LYS A 95 6.91 11.70 -12.25
N ALA A 96 6.12 12.46 -11.49
CA ALA A 96 6.51 13.78 -11.01
C ALA A 96 7.75 13.70 -10.11
N GLN A 97 7.79 12.72 -9.20
CA GLN A 97 8.97 12.47 -8.34
C GLN A 97 10.19 12.06 -9.16
N MET A 98 10.01 11.20 -10.16
CA MET A 98 11.09 10.78 -11.06
C MET A 98 11.67 11.99 -11.79
N ASP A 99 10.82 12.87 -12.35
CA ASP A 99 11.25 14.08 -13.05
C ASP A 99 12.00 15.05 -12.12
N GLU A 100 11.50 15.24 -10.88
CA GLU A 100 12.17 16.04 -9.87
C GLU A 100 13.54 15.45 -9.49
N ASN A 101 13.62 14.14 -9.27
CA ASN A 101 14.84 13.43 -8.90
C ASN A 101 15.89 13.48 -10.01
N TYR A 102 15.49 13.42 -11.29
CA TYR A 102 16.42 13.58 -12.43
C TYR A 102 17.08 14.97 -12.47
N THR A 103 16.43 15.99 -11.90
CA THR A 103 16.97 17.35 -11.83
C THR A 103 17.82 17.62 -10.59
N THR A 104 17.66 16.83 -9.51
CA THR A 104 18.16 17.19 -8.18
C THR A 104 19.09 16.17 -7.53
N LEU A 105 18.99 14.88 -7.86
CA LEU A 105 19.69 13.81 -7.15
C LEU A 105 20.84 13.18 -7.95
N PRO A 106 21.82 12.55 -7.28
CA PRO A 106 22.85 11.74 -7.93
C PRO A 106 22.25 10.55 -8.70
N ALA A 107 22.88 10.15 -9.81
CA ALA A 107 22.41 9.11 -10.72
C ALA A 107 22.00 7.77 -10.06
N LYS A 108 22.60 7.41 -8.92
CA LYS A 108 22.29 6.17 -8.20
C LYS A 108 20.94 6.21 -7.45
N GLU A 109 20.52 7.40 -7.03
CA GLU A 109 19.24 7.63 -6.32
C GLU A 109 18.09 7.91 -7.30
N GLN A 110 18.41 8.34 -8.52
CA GLN A 110 17.44 8.50 -9.62
C GLN A 110 16.76 7.18 -10.02
N ASN A 111 17.45 6.05 -9.86
CA ASN A 111 16.98 4.74 -10.34
C ASN A 111 15.80 4.19 -9.54
N GLN A 112 15.63 4.51 -8.25
CA GLN A 112 14.62 3.85 -7.43
C GLN A 112 13.18 4.20 -7.86
N SER A 113 12.87 5.48 -8.08
CA SER A 113 11.54 5.90 -8.55
C SER A 113 11.24 5.40 -9.96
N GLN A 114 12.28 5.28 -10.79
CA GLN A 114 12.18 4.71 -12.13
C GLN A 114 11.82 3.21 -12.05
N GLU A 115 12.54 2.42 -11.26
CA GLU A 115 12.29 0.99 -11.06
C GLU A 115 10.86 0.74 -10.52
N GLN A 116 10.41 1.53 -9.55
CA GLN A 116 9.04 1.45 -9.03
C GLN A 116 7.99 1.74 -10.11
N LEU A 117 8.22 2.75 -10.95
CA LEU A 117 7.31 3.09 -12.04
C LEU A 117 7.31 2.01 -13.13
N GLN A 118 8.46 1.39 -13.44
CA GLN A 118 8.56 0.26 -14.37
C GLN A 118 7.74 -0.94 -13.88
N GLU A 119 7.89 -1.32 -12.61
CA GLU A 119 7.16 -2.43 -11.99
C GLU A 119 5.65 -2.18 -12.01
N LEU A 120 5.22 -0.97 -11.64
CA LEU A 120 3.82 -0.57 -11.69
C LEU A 120 3.25 -0.68 -13.12
N LEU A 121 3.97 -0.18 -14.12
CA LEU A 121 3.52 -0.25 -15.52
C LEU A 121 3.41 -1.70 -16.03
N TYR A 122 4.31 -2.58 -15.59
CA TYR A 122 4.22 -4.01 -15.89
C TYR A 122 3.01 -4.66 -15.19
N GLU A 123 2.79 -4.40 -13.90
CA GLU A 123 1.60 -4.90 -13.20
C GLU A 123 0.30 -4.41 -13.83
N PHE A 124 0.29 -3.17 -14.34
CA PHE A 124 -0.84 -2.65 -15.09
C PHE A 124 -1.14 -3.47 -16.34
N THR A 125 -0.14 -4.00 -17.06
CA THR A 125 -0.42 -4.82 -18.26
C THR A 125 -1.19 -6.09 -17.92
N LEU A 126 -0.84 -6.71 -16.79
CA LEU A 126 -1.51 -7.90 -16.26
C LEU A 126 -2.92 -7.58 -15.74
N PHE A 127 -3.06 -6.49 -14.99
CA PHE A 127 -4.34 -6.05 -14.43
C PHE A 127 -5.31 -5.56 -15.50
N PHE A 128 -4.82 -4.90 -16.55
CA PHE A 128 -5.64 -4.31 -17.61
C PHE A 128 -6.53 -5.35 -18.31
N GLU A 129 -5.97 -6.50 -18.68
CA GLU A 129 -6.76 -7.56 -19.33
C GLU A 129 -7.81 -8.15 -18.40
N PHE A 130 -7.49 -8.33 -17.11
CA PHE A 130 -8.48 -8.72 -16.12
C PHE A 130 -9.61 -7.68 -16.01
N ALA A 131 -9.25 -6.40 -15.86
CA ALA A 131 -10.21 -5.31 -15.73
C ALA A 131 -11.12 -5.18 -16.97
N TYR A 132 -10.54 -5.29 -18.17
CA TYR A 132 -11.28 -5.30 -19.43
C TYR A 132 -12.29 -6.46 -19.49
N ASN A 133 -11.87 -7.68 -19.14
CA ASN A 133 -12.74 -8.86 -19.13
C ASN A 133 -13.94 -8.67 -18.18
N VAL A 134 -13.72 -8.08 -17.00
CA VAL A 134 -14.79 -7.88 -16.01
C VAL A 134 -15.71 -6.72 -16.41
N VAL A 135 -15.15 -5.59 -16.83
CA VAL A 135 -15.90 -4.34 -17.06
C VAL A 135 -16.61 -4.33 -18.42
N VAL A 136 -15.92 -4.81 -19.46
CA VAL A 136 -16.39 -4.74 -20.86
C VAL A 136 -16.99 -6.07 -21.31
N GLU A 137 -16.22 -7.16 -21.22
CA GLU A 137 -16.70 -8.47 -21.71
C GLU A 137 -17.75 -9.10 -20.78
N ARG A 138 -17.87 -8.60 -19.53
CA ARG A 138 -18.69 -9.20 -18.47
C ARG A 138 -18.38 -10.68 -18.27
N ALA A 139 -17.15 -11.08 -18.61
CA ALA A 139 -16.71 -12.45 -18.59
C ALA A 139 -16.55 -12.91 -17.13
N ASN A 140 -17.00 -14.14 -16.84
CA ASN A 140 -16.79 -14.79 -15.55
C ASN A 140 -15.39 -15.39 -15.43
N LYS A 141 -14.37 -14.65 -15.89
CA LYS A 141 -12.98 -15.05 -15.68
C LYS A 141 -12.60 -14.63 -14.26
N PHE A 142 -12.79 -15.56 -13.33
CA PHE A 142 -12.31 -15.41 -11.96
C PHE A 142 -10.77 -15.37 -11.99
N PHE A 143 -10.19 -14.27 -11.53
CA PHE A 143 -8.81 -14.22 -11.06
C PHE A 143 -8.89 -14.13 -9.54
N GLY A 144 -8.63 -15.24 -8.85
CA GLY A 144 -8.96 -15.41 -7.43
C GLY A 144 -10.45 -15.27 -7.14
N GLN A 145 -10.94 -15.75 -5.99
CA GLN A 145 -12.23 -15.27 -5.49
C GLN A 145 -12.02 -13.88 -4.87
N GLY A 146 -11.89 -12.84 -5.69
CA GLY A 146 -11.54 -11.49 -5.21
C GLY A 146 -10.16 -11.45 -4.52
N LYS A 147 -9.89 -10.36 -3.79
CA LYS A 147 -8.80 -10.26 -2.80
C LYS A 147 -8.98 -11.35 -1.75
N LYS A 148 -8.58 -12.58 -2.09
CA LYS A 148 -8.57 -13.71 -1.18
C LYS A 148 -7.30 -13.60 -0.36
N SER A 149 -7.43 -13.71 0.95
CA SER A 149 -6.29 -13.86 1.85
C SER A 149 -5.53 -15.19 1.65
N VAL A 150 -6.02 -16.08 0.77
CA VAL A 150 -5.45 -17.41 0.52
C VAL A 150 -5.33 -17.63 -0.99
N LEU A 151 -4.08 -17.69 -1.47
CA LEU A 151 -3.74 -18.08 -2.83
C LEU A 151 -3.96 -19.58 -3.00
N ASP A 152 -4.44 -20.03 -4.16
CA ASP A 152 -4.31 -21.45 -4.51
C ASP A 152 -2.88 -21.81 -4.95
N ALA A 153 -2.52 -23.10 -4.88
CA ALA A 153 -1.15 -23.54 -5.16
C ALA A 153 -0.67 -23.19 -6.58
N ARG A 154 -1.60 -23.08 -7.55
CA ARG A 154 -1.28 -22.71 -8.94
C ARG A 154 -1.01 -21.21 -9.04
N GLU A 155 -1.77 -20.39 -8.34
CA GLU A 155 -1.54 -18.95 -8.23
C GLU A 155 -0.21 -18.66 -7.52
N VAL A 156 0.12 -19.37 -6.43
CA VAL A 156 1.43 -19.29 -5.78
C VAL A 156 2.55 -19.69 -6.76
N HIS A 157 2.40 -20.79 -7.49
CA HIS A 157 3.41 -21.25 -8.45
C HIS A 157 3.57 -20.29 -9.65
N THR A 158 2.48 -19.70 -10.14
CA THR A 158 2.52 -18.72 -11.24
C THR A 158 3.16 -17.41 -10.79
N THR A 159 2.85 -16.95 -9.58
CA THR A 159 3.48 -15.76 -9.00
C THR A 159 4.96 -16.02 -8.68
N HIS A 160 5.31 -17.24 -8.27
CA HIS A 160 6.69 -17.70 -8.13
C HIS A 160 7.46 -17.61 -9.47
N GLU A 161 6.90 -18.15 -10.56
CA GLU A 161 7.51 -18.09 -11.91
C GLU A 161 7.67 -16.65 -12.44
N LEU A 162 6.67 -15.78 -12.21
CA LEU A 162 6.67 -14.41 -12.72
C LEU A 162 7.56 -13.45 -11.90
N HIS A 163 7.63 -13.62 -10.58
CA HIS A 163 8.28 -12.65 -9.69
C HIS A 163 9.70 -13.05 -9.24
N LEU A 164 10.08 -14.34 -9.31
CA LEU A 164 11.44 -14.78 -8.96
C LEU A 164 12.41 -14.74 -10.15
N ARG A 165 11.92 -14.77 -11.39
CA ARG A 165 12.78 -14.63 -12.58
C ARG A 165 13.47 -13.27 -12.68
N GLU A 166 12.87 -12.22 -12.09
CA GLU A 166 13.45 -10.89 -12.12
C GLU A 166 14.45 -10.64 -10.98
N LYS A 167 14.22 -11.27 -9.82
CA LYS A 167 15.17 -11.21 -8.70
C LYS A 167 16.43 -12.02 -8.91
N SER A 168 16.31 -13.16 -9.61
CA SER A 168 17.45 -14.02 -9.89
C SER A 168 18.38 -13.48 -11.00
N SER A 169 17.95 -12.47 -11.78
CA SER A 169 18.78 -11.84 -12.81
C SER A 169 19.55 -10.59 -12.33
N LYS A 170 19.14 -9.94 -11.22
CA LYS A 170 19.86 -8.80 -10.63
C LYS A 170 20.56 -9.19 -9.33
N ARG A 171 21.82 -9.63 -9.49
CA ARG A 171 22.89 -9.74 -8.48
C ARG A 171 22.67 -10.77 -7.35
N GLU A 172 23.50 -11.81 -7.35
CA GLU A 172 24.05 -12.56 -6.19
C GLU A 172 23.25 -12.63 -4.88
N SER A 173 21.92 -12.76 -4.92
CA SER A 173 21.06 -12.74 -3.73
C SER A 173 20.21 -14.00 -3.62
N ILE A 174 20.87 -15.11 -3.32
CA ILE A 174 20.15 -16.31 -2.88
C ILE A 174 19.56 -16.01 -1.49
N GLY A 175 18.22 -15.99 -1.39
CA GLY A 175 17.50 -15.91 -0.11
C GLY A 175 16.84 -14.56 0.24
N GLU A 176 16.83 -13.58 -0.65
CA GLU A 176 16.19 -12.28 -0.35
C GLU A 176 14.69 -12.25 -0.69
N LEU A 177 13.84 -11.92 0.29
CA LEU A 177 12.41 -11.66 0.12
C LEU A 177 12.15 -10.67 -1.04
N ASN A 178 11.16 -10.92 -1.89
CA ASN A 178 10.70 -9.98 -2.93
C ASN A 178 10.60 -8.55 -2.34
N PRO A 179 11.20 -7.49 -2.94
CA PRO A 179 11.18 -6.14 -2.38
C PRO A 179 9.75 -5.62 -2.16
N ARG A 180 8.76 -6.06 -2.95
CA ARG A 180 7.34 -5.74 -2.69
C ARG A 180 6.87 -6.32 -1.35
N SER A 181 7.05 -7.63 -1.17
CA SER A 181 6.67 -8.30 0.08
C SER A 181 7.43 -7.75 1.28
N ALA A 182 8.72 -7.41 1.11
CA ALA A 182 9.52 -6.75 2.12
C ALA A 182 8.96 -5.36 2.47
N GLN A 183 8.52 -4.56 1.49
CA GLN A 183 7.90 -3.26 1.73
C GLN A 183 6.58 -3.37 2.52
N VAL A 184 5.73 -4.36 2.22
CA VAL A 184 4.49 -4.60 2.98
C VAL A 184 4.81 -4.98 4.43
N ILE A 185 5.83 -5.82 4.65
CA ILE A 185 6.30 -6.20 6.00
C ILE A 185 6.84 -4.98 6.75
N LEU A 186 7.72 -4.20 6.13
CA LEU A 186 8.31 -3.03 6.74
C LEU A 186 7.26 -1.96 7.05
N LEU A 187 6.24 -1.81 6.19
CA LEU A 187 5.10 -0.94 6.46
C LEU A 187 4.31 -1.42 7.68
N ARG A 188 4.04 -2.74 7.79
CA ARG A 188 3.39 -3.29 8.99
C ARG A 188 4.20 -3.00 10.25
N GLU A 189 5.48 -3.35 10.24
CA GLU A 189 6.35 -3.18 11.42
C GLU A 189 6.53 -1.72 11.80
N SER A 190 6.62 -0.81 10.82
CA SER A 190 6.68 0.62 11.10
C SER A 190 5.40 1.13 11.74
N MET A 191 4.22 0.67 11.33
CA MET A 191 2.95 1.03 11.98
C MET A 191 2.89 0.50 13.42
N LYS A 192 3.37 -0.72 13.68
CA LYS A 192 3.42 -1.30 15.04
C LYS A 192 4.36 -0.53 15.96
N LYS A 193 5.50 -0.09 15.42
CA LYS A 193 6.46 0.73 16.17
C LYS A 193 5.88 2.12 16.43
N TRP A 194 5.39 2.77 15.39
CA TRP A 194 4.78 4.10 15.45
C TRP A 194 3.68 4.20 16.52
N VAL A 195 2.74 3.26 16.57
CA VAL A 195 1.64 3.34 17.55
C VAL A 195 2.14 3.25 19.00
N LYS A 196 3.22 2.50 19.26
CA LYS A 196 3.86 2.47 20.59
C LYS A 196 4.56 3.79 20.90
N ASP A 197 5.33 4.30 19.95
CA ASP A 197 6.16 5.49 20.13
C ASP A 197 5.31 6.76 20.29
N VAL A 198 4.20 6.87 19.56
CA VAL A 198 3.20 7.94 19.70
C VAL A 198 2.66 7.99 21.13
N PHE A 199 2.34 6.84 21.69
CA PHE A 199 1.81 6.71 23.05
C PHE A 199 2.88 6.70 24.15
N GLY A 200 4.16 6.83 23.77
CA GLY A 200 5.26 6.82 24.72
C GLY A 200 5.50 5.47 25.40
N ILE A 201 5.08 4.36 24.79
CA ILE A 201 5.18 3.01 25.35
C ILE A 201 6.50 2.36 24.90
N ASN A 202 7.37 2.01 25.84
CA ASN A 202 8.56 1.19 25.54
C ASN A 202 8.18 -0.29 25.61
N TYR A 203 7.78 -0.74 26.79
CA TYR A 203 7.29 -2.10 27.05
C TYR A 203 6.41 -2.12 28.31
N ILE A 204 5.72 -3.24 28.53
CA ILE A 204 4.92 -3.49 29.73
C ILE A 204 5.49 -4.71 30.44
N THR A 205 5.58 -4.67 31.76
CA THR A 205 5.86 -5.85 32.58
C THR A 205 4.71 -6.16 33.51
N ASP A 206 4.60 -7.41 33.94
CA ASP A 206 3.82 -7.73 35.13
C ASP A 206 4.57 -7.29 36.41
N LEU A 207 3.92 -7.42 37.57
CA LEU A 207 4.53 -7.11 38.87
C LEU A 207 5.69 -8.04 39.23
N GLN A 208 5.80 -9.19 38.56
CA GLN A 208 6.89 -10.15 38.72
C GLN A 208 8.08 -9.85 37.79
N GLY A 209 7.97 -8.84 36.93
CA GLY A 209 9.02 -8.41 36.01
C GLY A 209 9.03 -9.11 34.65
N ASN A 210 8.04 -9.96 34.34
CA ASN A 210 7.95 -10.61 33.03
C ASN A 210 7.34 -9.65 32.01
N VAL A 211 7.87 -9.66 30.78
CA VAL A 211 7.36 -8.83 29.69
C VAL A 211 5.97 -9.32 29.25
N VAL A 212 4.99 -8.41 29.28
CA VAL A 212 3.64 -8.66 28.77
C VAL A 212 3.59 -8.25 27.31
N LYS A 213 3.26 -9.20 26.43
CA LYS A 213 3.14 -8.94 25.00
C LYS A 213 1.94 -8.02 24.73
N LEU A 214 2.20 -6.88 24.10
CA LEU A 214 1.19 -5.96 23.58
C LEU A 214 0.92 -6.25 22.11
N GLU A 215 -0.31 -6.64 21.80
CA GLU A 215 -0.77 -6.73 20.41
C GLU A 215 -1.02 -5.31 19.87
N PRO A 216 -0.37 -4.91 18.76
CA PRO A 216 -0.53 -3.58 18.15
C PRO A 216 -1.99 -3.22 17.81
N GLU A 217 -2.80 -4.21 17.48
CA GLU A 217 -4.23 -4.11 17.23
C GLU A 217 -4.96 -3.40 18.37
N LEU A 218 -4.62 -3.73 19.62
CA LEU A 218 -5.17 -3.10 20.83
C LEU A 218 -4.72 -1.65 20.97
N LEU A 219 -3.52 -1.33 20.53
CA LEU A 219 -2.97 0.03 20.59
C LEU A 219 -3.61 0.91 19.51
N PHE A 220 -3.91 0.39 18.33
CA PHE A 220 -4.70 1.12 17.34
C PHE A 220 -6.10 1.43 17.86
N ASP A 221 -6.64 0.64 18.78
CA ASP A 221 -7.92 0.95 19.43
C ASP A 221 -7.86 2.15 20.37
N LEU A 222 -6.67 2.54 20.84
CA LEU A 222 -6.44 3.77 21.59
C LEU A 222 -6.41 5.01 20.69
N ILE A 223 -6.22 4.83 19.36
CA ILE A 223 -6.40 5.91 18.39
C ILE A 223 -7.91 6.11 18.26
N ASP A 224 -8.38 7.20 18.84
CA ASP A 224 -9.78 7.60 18.96
C ASP A 224 -10.70 6.68 19.80
N SER A 225 -11.09 7.21 20.97
CA SER A 225 -12.02 6.60 21.92
C SER A 225 -13.04 7.63 22.44
N ASP A 226 -13.66 8.42 21.57
CA ASP A 226 -14.84 9.28 21.84
C ASP A 226 -14.80 10.25 23.06
N LYS A 227 -13.67 10.45 23.77
CA LYS A 227 -13.65 11.24 25.03
C LYS A 227 -12.39 12.05 25.34
N GLN A 228 -11.39 12.13 24.45
CA GLN A 228 -10.03 12.56 24.87
C GLN A 228 -9.38 13.71 24.07
N ASN A 229 -10.06 14.27 23.06
CA ASN A 229 -9.56 15.43 22.29
C ASN A 229 -8.11 15.30 21.77
N ASN A 230 -7.66 14.07 21.44
CA ASN A 230 -6.38 13.85 20.77
C ASN A 230 -6.52 14.15 19.28
N GLU A 231 -5.50 14.73 18.65
CA GLU A 231 -5.52 15.08 17.23
C GLU A 231 -4.60 14.14 16.46
N PHE A 232 -5.17 13.40 15.50
CA PHE A 232 -4.46 12.54 14.57
C PHE A 232 -4.70 13.00 13.13
N PRO A 233 -3.69 12.96 12.24
CA PRO A 233 -3.84 13.47 10.88
C PRO A 233 -4.55 12.49 9.92
N VAL A 234 -4.78 11.25 10.36
CA VAL A 234 -5.46 10.20 9.58
C VAL A 234 -6.48 9.52 10.50
N ASP A 235 -7.69 9.32 9.99
CA ASP A 235 -8.77 8.62 10.70
C ASP A 235 -8.34 7.17 11.03
N LYS A 236 -8.54 6.77 12.29
CA LYS A 236 -8.28 5.43 12.84
C LYS A 236 -8.75 4.32 11.90
N LYS A 237 -9.93 4.47 11.28
CA LYS A 237 -10.50 3.43 10.43
C LYS A 237 -9.60 3.12 9.23
N PHE A 238 -8.91 4.12 8.67
CA PHE A 238 -7.99 3.93 7.55
C PHE A 238 -6.66 3.33 8.01
N ILE A 239 -6.14 3.78 9.17
CA ILE A 239 -4.94 3.20 9.78
C ILE A 239 -5.17 1.70 10.04
N LYS A 240 -6.28 1.34 10.72
CA LYS A 240 -6.63 -0.05 10.96
C LYS A 240 -6.81 -0.79 9.64
N ARG A 241 -7.52 -0.24 8.66
CA ARG A 241 -7.76 -0.92 7.37
C ARG A 241 -6.47 -1.26 6.64
N ILE A 242 -5.54 -0.31 6.52
CA ILE A 242 -4.23 -0.55 5.89
C ILE A 242 -3.44 -1.58 6.72
N TYR A 243 -3.44 -1.46 8.05
CA TYR A 243 -2.77 -2.43 8.91
C TYR A 243 -3.32 -3.86 8.74
N HIS A 244 -4.63 -4.05 8.61
CA HIS A 244 -5.21 -5.37 8.34
C HIS A 244 -4.84 -5.90 6.94
N TRP A 245 -4.79 -5.02 5.93
CA TRP A 245 -4.35 -5.38 4.59
C TRP A 245 -2.89 -5.87 4.56
N THR A 246 -2.00 -5.31 5.40
CA THR A 246 -0.61 -5.81 5.56
C THR A 246 -0.49 -7.17 6.28
N THR A 247 -1.56 -7.98 6.29
CA THR A 247 -1.77 -9.25 7.04
C THR A 247 -0.49 -10.04 7.36
N PRO A 248 -0.40 -10.71 8.54
CA PRO A 248 0.71 -11.60 8.87
C PRO A 248 0.99 -12.70 7.83
N ASP A 249 -0.01 -13.09 7.05
CA ASP A 249 0.09 -14.15 6.04
C ASP A 249 0.96 -13.74 4.85
N LEU A 250 2.05 -14.48 4.62
CA LEU A 250 2.99 -14.25 3.53
C LEU A 250 2.32 -14.41 2.15
N GLN A 251 1.33 -15.28 2.01
CA GLN A 251 0.67 -15.55 0.71
C GLN A 251 -0.10 -14.32 0.22
N ALA A 252 -0.90 -13.71 1.09
CA ALA A 252 -1.65 -12.50 0.78
C ALA A 252 -0.74 -11.28 0.49
N ARG A 253 0.51 -11.28 0.98
CA ARG A 253 1.49 -10.20 0.73
C ARG A 253 2.14 -10.24 -0.64
N ILE A 254 2.16 -11.41 -1.28
CA ILE A 254 2.73 -11.58 -2.63
C ILE A 254 1.75 -11.00 -3.67
N LEU A 255 0.47 -10.84 -3.32
CA LEU A 255 -0.59 -10.28 -4.17
C LEU A 255 -0.72 -8.75 -4.13
N ALA A 256 0.01 -8.06 -3.26
CA ALA A 256 -0.08 -6.60 -3.15
C ALA A 256 0.48 -5.95 -4.42
N TYR A 257 -0.35 -5.21 -5.15
CA TYR A 257 0.10 -4.39 -6.27
C TYR A 257 0.96 -3.22 -5.76
N THR A 258 1.97 -2.83 -6.55
CA THR A 258 2.86 -1.71 -6.23
C THR A 258 2.09 -0.42 -6.02
N TRP A 259 1.03 -0.15 -6.79
CA TRP A 259 0.21 1.05 -6.58
C TRP A 259 -0.58 1.01 -5.26
N GLU A 260 -0.99 -0.17 -4.76
CA GLU A 260 -1.63 -0.29 -3.45
C GLU A 260 -0.62 0.02 -2.32
N ILE A 261 0.62 -0.45 -2.46
CA ILE A 261 1.72 -0.17 -1.52
C ILE A 261 2.00 1.33 -1.49
N GLU A 262 2.17 1.96 -2.65
CA GLU A 262 2.43 3.40 -2.74
C GLU A 262 1.23 4.24 -2.26
N TRP A 263 0.01 3.78 -2.51
CA TRP A 263 -1.19 4.40 -1.97
C TRP A 263 -1.21 4.33 -0.45
N ALA A 264 -0.93 3.16 0.14
CA ALA A 264 -0.84 2.99 1.59
C ALA A 264 0.21 3.94 2.20
N LYS A 265 1.40 4.04 1.58
CA LYS A 265 2.45 4.97 2.00
C LYS A 265 1.96 6.42 1.92
N LYS A 266 1.29 6.82 0.83
CA LYS A 266 0.73 8.17 0.67
C LYS A 266 -0.23 8.51 1.81
N ILE A 267 -1.17 7.62 2.12
CA ILE A 267 -2.18 7.83 3.17
C ILE A 267 -1.55 7.87 4.57
N LEU A 268 -0.56 7.01 4.84
CA LEU A 268 0.06 6.92 6.16
C LEU A 268 1.19 7.93 6.38
N LYS A 269 1.74 8.55 5.32
CA LYS A 269 2.85 9.51 5.40
C LYS A 269 2.66 10.60 6.48
N PRO A 270 1.46 11.20 6.67
CA PRO A 270 1.25 12.21 7.70
C PRO A 270 1.50 11.73 9.13
N LEU A 271 1.38 10.42 9.41
CA LEU A 271 1.59 9.83 10.74
C LEU A 271 3.05 9.87 11.18
N TYR A 272 3.98 9.80 10.23
CA TYR A 272 5.43 9.79 10.51
C TYR A 272 6.01 11.20 10.62
N ASN A 273 5.15 12.22 10.73
CA ASN A 273 5.55 13.56 11.14
C ASN A 273 5.03 13.83 12.57
N PRO A 274 5.90 13.79 13.59
CA PRO A 274 5.57 14.10 14.99
C PRO A 274 4.71 15.35 15.19
N ARG A 275 4.89 16.38 14.35
CA ARG A 275 4.18 17.66 14.46
C ARG A 275 2.69 17.59 14.17
N ASN A 276 2.26 16.53 13.49
CA ASN A 276 0.87 16.34 13.10
C ASN A 276 0.04 15.60 14.15
N ILE A 277 0.66 15.13 15.24
CA ILE A 277 0.00 14.32 16.27
C ILE A 277 0.05 15.07 17.59
N ARG A 278 -1.12 15.31 18.18
CA ARG A 278 -1.23 15.94 19.50
C ARG A 278 -1.97 15.03 20.46
N ILE A 279 -1.36 14.80 21.60
CA ILE A 279 -1.93 13.99 22.68
C ILE A 279 -2.10 14.85 23.91
N LYS A 280 -3.29 14.82 24.52
CA LYS A 280 -3.55 15.53 25.77
C LYS A 280 -2.74 14.95 26.92
N LEU A 281 -2.19 15.82 27.79
CA LEU A 281 -1.38 15.40 28.93
C LEU A 281 -2.15 14.42 29.84
N ASP A 282 -3.41 14.72 30.15
CA ASP A 282 -4.25 13.85 30.97
C ASP A 282 -4.43 12.46 30.36
N PHE A 283 -4.55 12.36 29.04
CA PHE A 283 -4.59 11.06 28.37
C PHE A 283 -3.25 10.34 28.48
N TYR A 284 -2.16 11.07 28.20
CA TYR A 284 -0.81 10.52 28.25
C TYR A 284 -0.49 9.95 29.63
N ASP A 285 -0.82 10.67 30.70
CA ASP A 285 -0.58 10.25 32.09
C ASP A 285 -1.44 9.04 32.47
N ASN A 286 -2.69 8.97 32.01
CA ASN A 286 -3.62 7.88 32.32
C ASN A 286 -3.46 6.62 31.48
N ILE A 287 -2.52 6.58 30.53
CA ILE A 287 -2.41 5.47 29.57
C ILE A 287 -2.20 4.09 30.24
N GLN A 288 -1.50 4.02 31.39
CA GLN A 288 -1.35 2.76 32.12
C GLN A 288 -2.71 2.21 32.58
N GLN A 289 -3.61 3.07 33.07
CA GLN A 289 -4.94 2.64 33.49
C GLN A 289 -5.79 2.15 32.31
N LEU A 290 -5.66 2.82 31.15
CA LEU A 290 -6.30 2.38 29.92
C LEU A 290 -5.78 1.01 29.49
N LEU A 291 -4.47 0.80 29.54
CA LEU A 291 -3.85 -0.49 29.22
C LEU A 291 -4.30 -1.59 30.19
N ARG A 292 -4.43 -1.30 31.49
CA ARG A 292 -4.96 -2.24 32.49
C ARG A 292 -6.38 -2.68 32.13
N LYS A 293 -7.23 -1.72 31.78
CA LYS A 293 -8.61 -1.97 31.38
C LYS A 293 -8.69 -2.78 30.07
N THR A 294 -7.91 -2.41 29.06
CA THR A 294 -7.91 -3.07 27.75
C THR A 294 -7.36 -4.49 27.83
N LEU A 295 -6.32 -4.72 28.64
CA LEU A 295 -5.73 -6.04 28.85
C LEU A 295 -6.47 -6.88 29.89
N GLN A 296 -7.43 -6.30 30.62
CA GLN A 296 -8.12 -6.92 31.76
C GLN A 296 -7.14 -7.43 32.82
N ARG A 297 -6.11 -6.62 33.11
CA ARG A 297 -5.02 -6.96 34.03
C ARG A 297 -4.66 -5.76 34.89
N ASP A 298 -4.74 -5.90 36.20
CA ASP A 298 -4.34 -4.86 37.15
C ASP A 298 -2.87 -4.94 37.55
N ASP A 299 -2.23 -6.07 37.28
CA ASP A 299 -0.87 -6.43 37.68
C ASP A 299 0.21 -5.96 36.68
N ILE A 300 -0.08 -4.95 35.87
CA ILE A 300 0.87 -4.43 34.87
C ILE A 300 1.49 -3.09 35.28
N LEU A 301 2.74 -2.91 34.85
CA LEU A 301 3.53 -1.69 34.95
C LEU A 301 3.97 -1.24 33.56
N LEU A 302 3.71 0.02 33.24
CA LEU A 302 4.13 0.64 31.98
C LEU A 302 5.53 1.25 32.11
N HIS A 303 6.41 0.88 31.18
CA HIS A 303 7.71 1.52 31.02
C HIS A 303 7.66 2.45 29.82
N ARG A 304 7.97 3.73 30.05
CA ARG A 304 7.84 4.77 29.02
C ARG A 304 9.15 4.98 28.25
N ILE A 305 9.03 5.40 27.00
CA ILE A 305 10.17 5.99 26.27
C ILE A 305 10.41 7.43 26.74
N HIS A 306 11.65 7.89 26.62
CA HIS A 306 12.05 9.21 27.14
C HIS A 306 11.36 10.38 26.42
N ARG A 307 11.09 10.23 25.12
CA ARG A 307 10.43 11.25 24.30
C ARG A 307 9.43 10.58 23.35
N PRO A 308 8.11 10.70 23.59
CA PRO A 308 7.11 10.20 22.65
C PRO A 308 7.20 10.93 21.31
N GLU A 309 6.77 10.27 20.24
CA GLU A 309 6.67 10.90 18.92
C GLU A 309 5.53 11.92 18.83
N ALA A 310 4.52 11.84 19.69
CA ALA A 310 3.45 12.83 19.74
C ALA A 310 3.86 14.09 20.51
N ILE A 311 3.29 15.23 20.10
CA ILE A 311 3.35 16.46 20.90
C ILE A 311 2.36 16.32 22.06
N ILE A 312 2.87 16.38 23.29
CA ILE A 312 2.03 16.38 24.48
C ILE A 312 1.53 17.81 24.75
N VAL A 313 0.21 17.98 24.80
CA VAL A 313 -0.45 19.26 25.01
C VAL A 313 -1.24 19.24 26.32
N GLY A 314 -0.97 20.19 27.21
CA GLY A 314 -1.79 20.44 28.41
C GLY A 314 -2.94 21.35 28.06
#